data_AF-A0AAQ3JK38-F1
#
_entry.id   AF-A0AAQ3JK38-F1
#
_cell.length_a   1.000
_cell.length_b   1.000
_cell.length_c   1.000
_cell.angle_alpha   90.00
_cell.angle_beta   90.00
_cell.angle_gamma   90.00
#
_symmetry.space_group_name_H-M   'P 1'
#
loop_
_entity.id
_entity.type
_entity.pdbx_description
1 polymer ?
#
loop_
_entity_poly.entity_id
_entity_poly.type
_entity_poly.pdbx_seq_one_letter_code
_entity_poly.pdbx_strand_id
1 'polypeptide(L)'
;MNLEETIKHTRKKAEEMATKSVELFPSCEGRKYLDCAEEYYQLADWLEELKELRKYKEKYRWHDLRKNPDDLPDVEHRKKEYFHVVQEGKETGPTILQYKKDFGFGFYNDFGNGPKFTEVDTNFTAPIVAWKEIEKFESEGENADTNRR
;
A
#
# COMPACT_ATOMS: atom_id res chain seq x y z
N MET A 1 18.78 -7.25 3.07
CA MET A 1 18.41 -6.63 1.80
C MET A 1 16.89 -6.57 1.76
N ASN A 2 16.31 -5.38 1.61
CA ASN A 2 14.86 -5.22 1.48
C ASN A 2 14.39 -5.57 0.04
N LEU A 3 13.08 -5.63 -0.20
CA LEU A 3 12.54 -6.03 -1.51
C LEU A 3 12.98 -5.08 -2.64
N GLU A 4 13.06 -3.77 -2.39
CA GLU A 4 13.49 -2.78 -3.38
C GLU A 4 14.97 -2.91 -3.73
N GLU A 5 15.82 -3.10 -2.72
CA GLU A 5 17.24 -3.39 -2.91
C GLU A 5 17.44 -4.70 -3.69
N THR A 6 16.57 -5.69 -3.45
CA THR A 6 16.59 -6.97 -4.17
C THR A 6 16.25 -6.77 -5.64
N ILE A 7 15.16 -6.07 -5.96
CA ILE A 7 14.77 -5.74 -7.34
C ILE A 7 15.91 -5.00 -8.06
N LYS A 8 16.49 -3.98 -7.41
CA LYS A 8 17.60 -3.21 -7.98
C LYS A 8 18.83 -4.07 -8.23
N HIS A 9 19.18 -4.96 -7.30
CA HIS A 9 20.29 -5.89 -7.46
C HIS A 9 20.05 -6.85 -8.63
N THR A 10 18.85 -7.42 -8.74
CA THR A 10 18.47 -8.34 -9.81
C THR A 10 18.56 -7.67 -11.19
N ARG A 11 18.05 -6.44 -11.33
CA ARG A 11 18.18 -5.67 -12.60
C ARG A 11 19.62 -5.38 -12.97
N LYS A 12 20.43 -4.93 -12.01
CA LYS A 12 21.86 -4.69 -12.24
C LYS A 12 22.56 -5.97 -12.73
N LYS A 13 22.22 -7.12 -12.14
CA LYS A 13 22.79 -8.40 -12.55
C LYS A 13 22.34 -8.81 -13.96
N ALA A 14 21.08 -8.55 -14.33
CA ALA A 14 20.60 -8.75 -15.70
C ALA A 14 21.41 -7.92 -16.70
N GLU A 15 21.63 -6.64 -16.41
CA GLU A 15 22.43 -5.72 -17.25
C GLU A 15 23.89 -6.18 -17.39
N GLU A 16 24.51 -6.63 -16.30
CA GLU A 16 25.88 -7.18 -16.32
C GLU A 16 25.97 -8.43 -17.22
N MET A 17 24.99 -9.33 -17.13
CA MET A 17 24.95 -10.54 -17.97
C MET A 17 24.65 -10.20 -19.44
N ALA A 18 23.75 -9.25 -19.71
CA ALA A 18 23.48 -8.76 -21.06
C ALA A 18 24.70 -8.08 -21.70
N THR A 19 25.48 -7.34 -20.91
CA THR A 19 26.73 -6.73 -21.40
C THR A 19 27.72 -7.81 -21.80
N LYS A 20 27.92 -8.82 -20.95
CA LYS A 20 28.79 -9.98 -21.24
C LYS A 20 28.33 -10.78 -22.45
N SER A 21 27.02 -10.91 -22.66
CA SER A 21 26.48 -11.63 -23.81
C SER A 21 26.83 -10.95 -25.13
N VAL A 22 26.76 -9.62 -25.17
CA VAL A 22 27.16 -8.80 -26.32
C VAL A 22 28.66 -8.88 -26.59
N GLU A 23 29.49 -8.75 -25.55
CA GLU A 23 30.96 -8.84 -25.69
C GLU A 23 31.43 -10.19 -26.26
N LEU A 24 30.75 -11.27 -25.89
CA LEU A 24 31.09 -12.63 -26.28
C LEU A 24 30.32 -13.09 -27.53
N PHE A 25 29.46 -12.27 -28.11
CA PHE A 25 28.68 -12.65 -29.28
C PHE A 25 29.58 -12.77 -30.53
N PRO A 26 29.43 -13.81 -31.39
CA PRO A 26 28.35 -14.82 -31.45
C PRO A 26 28.66 -16.17 -30.78
N SER A 27 29.52 -16.22 -29.76
CA SER A 27 29.93 -17.48 -29.13
C SER A 27 28.78 -18.18 -28.38
N CYS A 28 28.93 -19.50 -28.16
CA CYS A 28 28.02 -20.27 -27.32
C CYS A 28 27.98 -19.74 -25.87
N GLU A 29 29.07 -19.15 -25.40
CA GLU A 29 29.15 -18.56 -24.07
C GLU A 29 28.36 -17.25 -23.99
N GLY A 30 28.44 -16.41 -25.04
CA GLY A 30 27.60 -15.23 -25.18
C GLY A 30 26.11 -15.56 -25.13
N ARG A 31 25.67 -16.64 -25.78
CA ARG A 31 24.27 -17.12 -25.69
C ARG A 31 23.86 -17.51 -24.28
N LYS A 32 24.70 -18.24 -23.54
CA LYS A 32 24.41 -18.58 -22.13
C LYS A 32 24.25 -17.34 -21.27
N TYR A 33 25.07 -16.31 -21.48
CA TYR A 33 24.93 -15.05 -20.77
C TYR A 33 23.65 -14.29 -21.15
N LEU A 34 23.19 -14.41 -22.40
CA LEU A 34 21.92 -13.84 -22.83
C LEU A 34 20.75 -14.53 -22.12
N ASP A 35 20.70 -15.86 -22.13
CA ASP A 35 19.68 -16.64 -21.44
C ASP A 35 19.65 -16.29 -19.94
N CYS A 36 20.82 -16.23 -19.29
CA CYS A 36 20.94 -15.79 -17.90
C CYS A 36 20.42 -14.36 -17.68
N ALA A 37 20.68 -13.43 -18.61
CA ALA A 37 20.20 -12.06 -18.50
C ALA A 37 18.66 -12.00 -18.56
N GLU A 38 18.05 -12.75 -19.49
CA GLU A 38 16.60 -12.87 -19.63
C GLU A 38 15.95 -13.44 -18.35
N GLU A 39 16.54 -14.48 -17.77
CA GLU A 39 16.08 -15.04 -16.48
C GLU A 39 16.13 -13.99 -15.35
N TYR A 40 17.20 -13.19 -15.28
CA TYR A 40 17.31 -12.13 -14.28
C TYR A 40 16.33 -10.98 -14.52
N TYR A 41 16.03 -10.61 -15.77
CA TYR A 41 14.98 -9.64 -16.07
C TYR A 41 13.60 -10.15 -15.65
N GLN A 42 13.27 -11.40 -16.01
CA GLN A 42 12.01 -12.02 -15.61
C GLN A 42 11.86 -12.10 -14.09
N LEU A 43 12.93 -12.45 -13.37
CA LEU A 43 12.93 -12.43 -11.91
C LEU A 43 12.69 -11.02 -11.35
N ALA A 44 13.28 -9.98 -11.95
CA ALA A 44 13.06 -8.61 -11.51
C ALA A 44 11.60 -8.17 -11.71
N ASP A 45 10.98 -8.56 -12.82
CA ASP A 45 9.57 -8.26 -13.12
C ASP A 45 8.63 -8.96 -12.13
N TRP A 46 8.85 -10.25 -11.85
CA TRP A 46 8.09 -10.97 -10.83
C TRP A 46 8.25 -10.37 -9.42
N LEU A 47 9.43 -9.85 -9.09
CA LEU A 47 9.64 -9.19 -7.81
C LEU A 47 8.89 -7.84 -7.72
N GLU A 48 8.74 -7.11 -8.82
CA GLU A 48 7.89 -5.90 -8.89
C GLU A 48 6.40 -6.27 -8.77
N GLU A 49 5.94 -7.31 -9.46
CA GLU A 49 4.57 -7.82 -9.29
C GLU A 49 4.32 -8.22 -7.83
N LEU A 50 5.27 -8.89 -7.19
CA LEU A 50 5.19 -9.24 -5.77
C LEU A 50 5.13 -8.00 -4.87
N LYS A 51 5.87 -6.94 -5.21
CA LYS A 51 5.85 -5.66 -4.49
C LYS A 51 4.46 -5.02 -4.57
N GLU A 52 3.87 -4.95 -5.76
CA GLU A 52 2.53 -4.43 -5.97
C GLU A 52 1.47 -5.29 -5.29
N LEU A 53 1.58 -6.61 -5.35
CA LEU A 53 0.70 -7.53 -4.63
C LEU A 53 0.77 -7.35 -3.11
N ARG A 54 1.96 -7.08 -2.55
CA ARG A 54 2.10 -6.77 -1.12
C ARG A 54 1.41 -5.46 -0.76
N LYS A 55 1.60 -4.40 -1.54
CA LYS A 55 0.89 -3.12 -1.35
C LYS A 55 -0.62 -3.30 -1.43
N TYR A 56 -1.08 -4.02 -2.45
CA TYR A 56 -2.49 -4.34 -2.64
C TYR A 56 -3.04 -5.10 -1.43
N LYS A 57 -2.37 -6.18 -0.99
CA LYS A 57 -2.82 -6.93 0.19
C LYS A 57 -2.87 -6.08 1.46
N GLU A 58 -1.90 -5.19 1.65
CA GLU A 58 -1.88 -4.28 2.80
C GLU A 58 -3.08 -3.33 2.78
N LYS A 59 -3.42 -2.74 1.62
CA LYS A 59 -4.60 -1.88 1.43
C LYS A 59 -5.90 -2.54 1.90
N TYR A 60 -6.07 -3.85 1.70
CA TYR A 60 -7.29 -4.57 2.10
C TYR A 60 -7.21 -5.28 3.44
N ARG A 61 -6.07 -5.22 4.12
CA ARG A 61 -5.84 -5.89 5.39
C ARG A 61 -6.55 -5.14 6.51
N TRP A 62 -7.01 -5.89 7.51
CA TRP A 62 -7.38 -5.33 8.79
C TRP A 62 -6.13 -5.21 9.67
N HIS A 63 -5.85 -3.99 10.11
CA HIS A 63 -4.79 -3.68 11.07
C HIS A 63 -5.33 -3.92 12.48
N ASP A 64 -4.99 -5.07 13.07
CA ASP A 64 -5.45 -5.47 14.41
C ASP A 64 -4.55 -4.84 15.49
N LEU A 65 -5.07 -3.81 16.13
CA LEU A 65 -4.38 -3.03 17.16
C LEU A 65 -4.13 -3.83 18.44
N ARG A 66 -4.83 -4.96 18.66
CA ARG A 66 -4.55 -5.87 19.79
C ARG A 66 -3.23 -6.60 19.60
N LYS A 67 -2.86 -6.87 18.34
CA LYS A 67 -1.60 -7.53 17.99
C LYS A 67 -0.47 -6.52 17.83
N ASN A 68 -0.77 -5.35 17.27
CA ASN A 68 0.20 -4.29 17.08
C ASN A 68 -0.45 -2.92 17.33
N PRO A 69 -0.36 -2.39 18.57
CA PRO A 69 -0.99 -1.12 18.94
C PRO A 69 -0.49 0.09 18.14
N ASP A 70 0.75 0.02 17.63
CA ASP A 70 1.41 1.10 16.88
C ASP A 70 1.13 1.03 15.36
N ASP A 71 0.40 0.01 14.89
CA ASP A 71 -0.03 -0.16 13.49
C ASP A 71 -1.19 0.80 13.16
N LEU A 72 -0.96 2.09 13.37
CA LEU A 72 -1.94 3.17 13.16
C LEU A 72 -1.86 3.70 11.73
N PRO A 73 -2.95 4.32 11.20
CA PRO A 73 -2.94 4.87 9.85
C PRO A 73 -1.84 5.91 9.63
N ASP A 74 -1.11 5.81 8.52
CA ASP A 74 -0.09 6.79 8.12
C ASP A 74 -0.72 7.87 7.23
N VAL A 75 -1.32 8.87 7.87
CA VAL A 75 -2.13 9.90 7.19
C VAL A 75 -1.45 11.27 7.29
N GLU A 76 -1.38 11.98 6.16
CA GLU A 76 -0.98 13.39 6.17
C GLU A 76 -1.98 14.22 6.96
N HIS A 77 -1.47 15.06 7.86
CA HIS A 77 -2.22 15.81 8.88
C HIS A 77 -3.41 16.65 8.37
N ARG A 78 -3.46 16.97 7.08
CA ARG A 78 -4.46 17.85 6.46
C ARG A 78 -5.51 17.13 5.60
N LYS A 79 -5.36 15.83 5.32
CA LYS A 79 -6.35 15.09 4.52
C LYS A 79 -7.39 14.47 5.44
N LYS A 80 -8.67 14.70 5.12
CA LYS A 80 -9.78 13.96 5.74
C LYS A 80 -9.84 12.58 5.12
N GLU A 81 -9.13 11.63 5.71
CA GLU A 81 -9.24 10.22 5.34
C GLU A 81 -10.14 9.49 6.33
N TYR A 82 -10.97 8.62 5.78
CA TYR A 82 -11.96 7.84 6.50
C TYR A 82 -11.59 6.36 6.41
N PHE A 83 -11.79 5.65 7.51
CA PHE A 83 -11.39 4.26 7.68
C PHE A 83 -12.59 3.45 8.16
N HIS A 84 -12.66 2.19 7.75
CA HIS A 84 -13.48 1.20 8.43
C HIS A 84 -12.81 0.87 9.76
N VAL A 85 -13.58 0.88 10.84
CA VAL A 85 -13.07 0.67 12.20
C VAL A 85 -13.95 -0.34 12.92
N VAL A 86 -13.31 -1.24 13.66
CA VAL A 86 -13.95 -2.25 14.51
C VAL A 86 -13.68 -1.91 15.97
N GLN A 87 -14.73 -1.99 16.78
CA GLN A 87 -14.63 -1.84 18.23
C GLN A 87 -14.72 -3.19 18.93
N GLU A 88 -14.07 -3.30 20.08
CA GLU A 88 -14.15 -4.48 20.94
C GLU A 88 -15.61 -4.82 21.29
N GLY A 89 -16.02 -6.07 21.14
CA GLY A 89 -17.40 -6.48 21.42
C GLY A 89 -18.47 -5.99 20.42
N LYS A 90 -18.09 -5.22 19.38
CA LYS A 90 -18.96 -4.80 18.27
C LYS A 90 -18.36 -5.19 16.91
N GLU A 91 -17.87 -6.41 16.81
CA GLU A 91 -17.13 -6.91 15.64
C GLU A 91 -18.00 -7.09 14.38
N THR A 92 -19.34 -7.12 14.53
CA THR A 92 -20.27 -7.38 13.43
C THR A 92 -20.72 -6.13 12.66
N GLY A 93 -20.35 -4.92 13.11
CA GLY A 93 -20.77 -3.66 12.49
C GLY A 93 -19.62 -2.65 12.39
N PRO A 94 -18.79 -2.70 11.33
CA PRO A 94 -17.72 -1.74 11.16
C PRO A 94 -18.28 -0.33 11.01
N THR A 95 -17.67 0.64 11.69
CA THR A 95 -18.03 2.06 11.63
C THR A 95 -17.02 2.82 10.81
N ILE A 96 -17.46 3.88 10.13
CA ILE A 96 -16.58 4.79 9.40
C ILE A 96 -16.15 5.94 10.31
N LEU A 97 -14.85 6.08 10.57
CA LEU A 97 -14.26 7.16 11.37
C LEU A 97 -13.10 7.84 10.63
N GLN A 98 -12.82 9.10 10.96
CA GLN A 98 -11.61 9.79 10.51
C GLN A 98 -10.45 9.45 11.45
N TYR A 99 -9.21 9.52 10.96
CA TYR A 99 -8.00 9.43 11.80
C TYR A 99 -7.18 10.71 11.71
N LYS A 100 -6.70 11.20 12.87
CA LYS A 100 -5.74 12.31 12.96
C LYS A 100 -4.62 11.94 13.91
N LYS A 101 -3.36 12.13 13.52
CA LYS A 101 -2.19 11.69 14.31
C LYS A 101 -2.21 12.16 15.78
N ASP A 102 -2.58 13.41 16.03
CA ASP A 102 -2.60 13.98 17.39
C ASP A 102 -3.86 13.60 18.18
N PHE A 103 -4.92 13.22 17.47
CA PHE A 103 -6.25 13.01 18.05
C PHE A 103 -6.76 11.58 17.95
N GLY A 104 -6.09 10.67 17.26
CA GLY A 104 -6.58 9.30 17.02
C GLY A 104 -7.81 9.26 16.10
N PHE A 105 -8.65 8.24 16.30
CA PHE A 105 -9.88 8.06 15.53
C PHE A 105 -11.05 8.88 16.09
N GLY A 106 -11.84 9.48 15.21
CA GLY A 106 -13.09 10.13 15.57
C GLY A 106 -13.77 10.91 14.46
N PHE A 107 -14.71 11.79 14.83
CA PHE A 107 -15.38 12.68 13.88
C PHE A 107 -14.81 14.08 14.05
N TYR A 108 -13.98 14.54 13.12
CA TYR A 108 -13.38 15.86 13.18
C TYR A 108 -14.04 16.82 12.17
N ASN A 109 -14.25 18.06 12.61
CA ASN A 109 -14.55 19.17 11.71
C ASN A 109 -13.26 19.69 11.04
N ASP A 110 -13.40 20.65 10.13
CA ASP A 110 -12.27 21.27 9.41
C ASP A 110 -11.19 21.85 10.33
N PHE A 111 -11.60 22.29 11.53
CA PHE A 111 -10.72 22.88 12.53
C PHE A 111 -10.08 21.84 13.47
N GLY A 112 -10.45 20.55 13.35
CA GLY A 112 -9.95 19.48 14.24
C GLY A 112 -10.59 19.43 15.62
N ASN A 113 -11.56 20.28 15.90
CA ASN A 113 -12.24 20.39 17.20
C ASN A 113 -13.41 19.40 17.34
N GLY A 114 -13.37 18.27 16.65
CA GLY A 114 -14.45 17.28 16.73
C GLY A 114 -14.18 16.20 17.80
N PRO A 115 -15.21 15.44 18.18
CA PRO A 115 -15.09 14.43 19.22
C PRO A 115 -14.04 13.38 18.88
N LYS A 116 -13.09 13.22 19.80
CA LYS A 116 -12.09 12.15 19.85
C LYS A 116 -12.72 10.96 20.58
N PHE A 117 -12.74 9.79 19.94
CA PHE A 117 -13.27 8.57 20.56
C PHE A 117 -12.09 7.68 20.95
N THR A 118 -11.31 8.14 21.92
CA THR A 118 -10.26 7.30 22.53
C THR A 118 -10.68 6.72 23.87
N GLU A 119 -11.70 7.27 24.53
CA GLU A 119 -12.28 6.73 25.76
C GLU A 119 -13.68 7.32 25.98
N VAL A 120 -14.69 6.44 25.97
CA VAL A 120 -16.04 6.58 26.54
C VAL A 120 -17.02 7.58 25.86
N ASP A 121 -17.89 6.97 25.03
CA ASP A 121 -19.34 7.20 24.87
C ASP A 121 -19.83 8.42 24.04
N THR A 122 -20.65 8.20 23.00
CA THR A 122 -22.10 7.94 23.14
C THR A 122 -22.61 6.86 22.17
N ASN A 123 -22.42 5.61 22.57
CA ASN A 123 -22.56 4.30 21.90
C ASN A 123 -21.30 3.75 21.19
N PHE A 124 -20.15 4.40 21.35
CA PHE A 124 -18.81 3.93 20.93
C PHE A 124 -17.93 3.67 22.17
N THR A 125 -18.41 2.88 23.13
CA THR A 125 -17.76 2.65 24.44
C THR A 125 -16.54 1.73 24.40
N ALA A 126 -16.42 0.92 23.36
CA ALA A 126 -15.37 -0.06 23.26
C ALA A 126 -14.12 0.50 22.55
N PRO A 127 -12.92 0.11 23.00
CA PRO A 127 -11.68 0.50 22.33
C PRO A 127 -11.70 0.01 20.88
N ILE A 128 -11.05 0.79 20.02
CA ILE A 128 -10.84 0.40 18.63
C ILE A 128 -9.83 -0.74 18.61
N VAL A 129 -10.24 -1.88 18.07
CA VAL A 129 -9.40 -3.08 18.02
C VAL A 129 -8.84 -3.33 16.63
N ALA A 130 -9.49 -2.80 15.58
CA ALA A 130 -8.95 -2.89 14.24
C ALA A 130 -9.41 -1.76 13.34
N TRP A 131 -8.65 -1.50 12.28
CA TRP A 131 -9.04 -0.58 11.22
C TRP A 131 -8.63 -1.09 9.83
N LYS A 132 -9.24 -0.53 8.79
CA LYS A 132 -8.97 -0.83 7.38
C LYS A 132 -9.26 0.40 6.53
N GLU A 133 -8.43 0.66 5.52
CA GLU A 133 -8.65 1.76 4.58
C GLU A 133 -9.97 1.62 3.82
N ILE A 134 -10.62 2.76 3.56
CA ILE A 134 -11.74 2.83 2.62
C ILE A 134 -11.14 3.03 1.23
N GLU A 135 -11.43 2.09 0.34
CA GLU A 135 -11.03 2.22 -1.05
C GLU A 135 -11.66 3.46 -1.68
N LYS A 136 -10.81 4.35 -2.21
CA LYS A 136 -11.25 5.50 -2.99
C LYS A 136 -11.89 4.99 -4.28
N PHE A 137 -13.11 5.43 -4.55
CA PHE A 137 -13.77 5.14 -5.81
C PHE A 137 -13.07 5.93 -6.92
N GLU A 138 -12.34 5.25 -7.79
CA GLU A 138 -11.84 5.83 -9.03
C GLU A 138 -12.98 5.80 -10.05
N SER A 139 -13.59 6.95 -10.31
CA SER A 139 -14.58 7.05 -11.38
C SER A 139 -13.89 6.93 -12.72
N GLU A 140 -14.25 5.93 -13.53
CA GLU A 140 -13.84 5.85 -14.92
C GLU A 140 -14.47 7.00 -15.72
N GLY A 141 -13.70 8.05 -16.01
CA GLY A 141 -13.98 8.97 -17.12
C GLY A 141 -14.04 10.47 -16.79
N GLU A 142 -12.93 11.16 -16.99
CA GLU A 142 -12.92 12.56 -17.46
C GLU A 142 -12.03 12.64 -18.72
N ASN A 143 -12.47 12.00 -19.80
CA ASN A 143 -12.09 12.33 -21.17
C ASN A 143 -13.35 12.34 -22.04
N ALA A 144 -14.38 13.04 -21.60
CA ALA A 144 -15.47 13.46 -22.48
C ALA A 144 -15.09 14.83 -23.03
N ASP A 145 -14.41 14.80 -24.18
CA ASP A 145 -14.08 15.92 -25.04
C ASP A 145 -15.35 16.79 -25.29
N THR A 146 -15.54 17.81 -24.46
CA THR A 146 -16.61 18.80 -24.60
C THR A 146 -16.10 19.99 -25.40
N ASN A 147 -15.60 19.71 -26.60
CA ASN A 147 -15.34 20.74 -27.60
C ASN A 147 -15.97 20.34 -28.95
N ARG A 148 -17.30 20.47 -28.99
CA ARG A 148 -18.03 20.78 -30.22
C ARG A 148 -18.98 21.94 -29.92
N ARG A 149 -18.52 23.14 -30.25
CA ARG A 149 -19.37 24.29 -30.61
C ARG A 149 -18.84 24.87 -31.90
#